data_AF-A0A2G1W8U8-F1
#
_entry.id   AF-A0A2G1W8U8-F1
#
_cell.length_a   1.000
_cell.length_b   1.000
_cell.length_c   1.000
_cell.angle_alpha   90.00
_cell.angle_beta   90.00
_cell.angle_gamma   90.00
#
_symmetry.space_group_name_H-M   'P 1'
#
loop_
_entity.id
_entity.type
_entity.pdbx_description
1 polymer ?
#
loop_
_entity_poly.entity_id
_entity_poly.type
_entity_poly.pdbx_seq_one_letter_code
_entity_poly.pdbx_strand_id
1 'polypeptide(L)'
;MESSGTFSSGSTNSSGPPVPPPPVAVPPPAEPAVPPSPQANGTPESNGVPKPPPAPPRATLPPVNPPSVEAPAARASNSVNGDVAENGSVPSRPRPAKTTKPKQPRVAKVAPAAQPDLMEAVVTEVPPTTPPNSRWRTEVQPEERKEKESEQEDELAPVKRSVPAWLVSMVFHLIVLLVLALLTTPVGEGIGSIVLEFGEATESENFELENVSIESSESMVDSTSDMESEMVVDTDIQSLMDTMELPSETLEMVQVERGIGSASELVKPMFGGRSGATKSALLAAYGGTAETQNAVERGLLWLAKNQERSGSWSMAGPYSDAAPFSENRCAATAMAMLAFQGDGNTHQVGPYAKNVELGLRTLLKGQRRDGFLATNVRGDDQQAYGHAQATIALCELFAMTEDSALRGPAQAAVDYCVNAQSAAGGWRYRPRLDSDLSVTGWYVMALTSAHSAGLEVPSSTLKMANTYLDSVQSNGGSWYSYQPNRPGSYAMTAEGLLCRQYLGWPHDEEALKLGIDDLVADGMLDPNNPNVYYWYYATQAIHHVGGQPWRKWNGVMRVELPRLQLKRGAEAGSWSPQADEWGRRAGRLYVTCLSIYCLEVYYRHMPLYDQHGK
;
A
#
# COMPACT_ATOMS: atom_id res chain seq x y z
N MET A 1 20.21 44.32 -67.11
CA MET A 1 18.82 44.70 -67.45
C MET A 1 17.97 44.35 -66.23
N GLU A 2 17.88 45.18 -65.19
CA GLU A 2 17.63 46.64 -65.15
C GLU A 2 16.22 46.97 -65.69
N SER A 3 15.45 47.89 -65.11
CA SER A 3 15.89 49.03 -64.28
C SER A 3 14.86 49.49 -63.22
N SER A 4 15.37 50.24 -62.23
CA SER A 4 14.76 51.41 -61.54
C SER A 4 13.28 51.42 -61.10
N GLY A 5 13.04 51.81 -59.85
CA GLY A 5 11.80 52.43 -59.38
C GLY A 5 12.00 53.89 -58.91
N THR A 6 10.92 54.57 -58.51
CA THR A 6 10.93 55.96 -58.02
C THR A 6 9.81 56.25 -56.99
N PHE A 7 10.15 57.03 -55.95
CA PHE A 7 9.44 58.19 -55.35
C PHE A 7 7.92 58.41 -55.62
N SER A 8 7.07 58.95 -54.71
CA SER A 8 7.19 59.36 -53.29
C SER A 8 5.83 59.91 -52.73
N SER A 9 5.80 60.26 -51.43
CA SER A 9 4.99 61.30 -50.75
C SER A 9 3.62 60.97 -50.09
N GLY A 10 3.33 61.69 -48.98
CA GLY A 10 2.01 61.86 -48.32
C GLY A 10 1.46 60.66 -47.53
N SER A 11 1.56 60.51 -46.21
CA SER A 11 1.32 61.42 -45.05
C SER A 11 -0.16 61.68 -44.71
N THR A 12 -0.70 60.89 -43.77
CA THR A 12 -1.88 61.22 -42.92
C THR A 12 -1.67 60.61 -41.53
N ASN A 13 -1.72 61.43 -40.47
CA ASN A 13 -1.59 60.99 -39.08
C ASN A 13 -2.97 60.73 -38.43
N SER A 14 -3.09 59.65 -37.64
CA SER A 14 -4.08 59.56 -36.55
C SER A 14 -3.62 58.64 -35.41
N SER A 15 -2.99 59.24 -34.40
CA SER A 15 -3.03 58.87 -32.97
C SER A 15 -3.25 57.38 -32.59
N GLY A 16 -2.17 56.69 -32.23
CA GLY A 16 -2.22 55.57 -31.27
C GLY A 16 -2.08 56.05 -29.81
N PRO A 17 -2.40 55.21 -28.80
CA PRO A 17 -2.26 55.55 -27.38
C PRO A 17 -0.79 55.68 -26.94
N PRO A 18 -0.50 56.37 -25.81
CA PRO A 18 0.87 56.64 -25.37
C PRO A 18 1.58 55.38 -24.86
N VAL A 19 2.87 55.27 -25.18
CA VAL A 19 3.78 54.25 -24.66
C VAL A 19 4.24 54.64 -23.25
N PRO A 20 4.22 53.74 -22.25
CA PRO A 20 4.70 54.04 -20.90
C PRO A 20 6.22 54.29 -20.86
N PRO A 21 6.72 55.10 -19.91
CA PRO A 21 8.15 55.37 -19.78
C PRO A 21 8.93 54.14 -19.30
N PRO A 22 10.23 54.01 -19.64
CA PRO A 22 11.08 52.94 -19.13
C PRO A 22 11.31 53.06 -17.61
N PRO A 23 11.56 51.94 -16.91
CA PRO A 23 11.74 51.96 -15.45
C PRO A 23 12.99 52.73 -15.02
N VAL A 24 12.86 53.46 -13.92
CA VAL A 24 13.97 54.20 -13.29
C VAL A 24 14.90 53.23 -12.56
N ALA A 25 16.21 53.35 -12.76
CA ALA A 25 17.20 52.52 -12.07
C ALA A 25 17.25 52.85 -10.57
N VAL A 26 17.08 51.81 -9.74
CA VAL A 26 17.20 51.90 -8.27
C VAL A 26 18.68 51.74 -7.89
N PRO A 27 19.26 52.60 -7.02
CA PRO A 27 20.63 52.44 -6.55
C PRO A 27 20.76 51.20 -5.63
N PRO A 28 21.94 50.55 -5.57
CA PRO A 28 22.14 49.37 -4.74
C PRO A 28 22.03 49.70 -3.24
N PRO A 29 21.58 48.74 -2.39
CA PRO A 29 21.56 48.92 -0.94
C PRO A 29 22.99 49.00 -0.37
N ALA A 30 23.14 49.73 0.74
CA ALA A 30 24.41 49.86 1.43
C ALA A 30 24.82 48.57 2.18
N GLU A 31 26.12 48.32 2.30
CA GLU A 31 26.66 47.17 3.03
C GLU A 31 26.35 47.26 4.55
N PRO A 32 26.02 46.13 5.20
CA PRO A 32 25.87 46.09 6.66
C PRO A 32 27.24 46.21 7.35
N ALA A 33 27.33 47.10 8.34
CA ALA A 33 28.58 47.37 9.04
C ALA A 33 29.06 46.18 9.89
N VAL A 34 30.35 45.83 9.74
CA VAL A 34 31.00 44.76 10.51
C VAL A 34 31.26 45.21 11.96
N PRO A 35 30.78 44.48 12.99
CA PRO A 35 31.10 44.79 14.38
C PRO A 35 32.56 44.41 14.72
N PRO A 36 33.29 45.21 15.52
CA PRO A 36 34.70 44.98 15.80
C PRO A 36 34.94 43.79 16.73
N SER A 37 35.96 42.99 16.44
CA SER A 37 36.38 41.86 17.28
C SER A 37 37.03 42.33 18.60
N PRO A 38 36.57 41.87 19.78
CA PRO A 38 37.25 42.15 21.05
C PRO A 38 38.60 41.43 21.13
N GLN A 39 39.67 42.18 21.42
CA GLN A 39 40.98 41.58 21.77
C GLN A 39 40.99 41.11 23.22
N ALA A 40 41.73 40.04 23.50
CA ALA A 40 41.87 39.51 24.86
C ALA A 40 42.82 40.36 25.72
N ASN A 41 42.47 40.58 26.99
CA ASN A 41 43.41 40.99 28.03
C ASN A 41 42.84 40.81 29.45
N GLY A 42 43.70 40.44 30.40
CA GLY A 42 43.51 40.67 31.85
C GLY A 42 42.59 39.71 32.61
N THR A 43 43.19 38.81 33.41
CA THR A 43 42.56 38.22 34.59
C THR A 43 42.54 39.20 35.77
N PRO A 44 41.46 39.21 36.56
CA PRO A 44 41.50 39.54 37.99
C PRO A 44 41.11 38.33 38.87
N GLU A 45 41.32 38.46 40.18
CA GLU A 45 41.31 37.35 41.13
C GLU A 45 39.93 36.98 41.73
N SER A 46 39.93 35.91 42.51
CA SER A 46 38.75 35.24 43.07
C SER A 46 37.94 36.07 44.07
N ASN A 47 36.61 35.91 44.03
CA ASN A 47 35.77 35.92 45.23
C ASN A 47 34.83 34.70 45.21
N GLY A 48 34.63 34.06 46.37
CA GLY A 48 34.04 32.72 46.46
C GLY A 48 32.51 32.69 46.57
N VAL A 49 31.91 31.61 46.07
CA VAL A 49 30.49 31.25 46.26
C VAL A 49 30.42 29.97 47.12
N PRO A 50 29.47 29.84 48.08
CA PRO A 50 29.46 28.72 49.03
C PRO A 50 29.25 27.34 48.38
N LYS A 51 29.92 26.33 48.95
CA LYS A 51 29.80 24.93 48.54
C LYS A 51 28.53 24.30 49.15
N PRO A 52 27.69 23.57 48.38
CA PRO A 52 26.51 22.90 48.92
C PRO A 52 26.90 21.76 49.89
N PRO A 53 26.03 21.42 50.87
CA PRO A 53 26.28 20.34 51.82
C PRO A 53 26.23 18.94 51.15
N PRO A 54 26.94 17.94 51.70
CA PRO A 54 26.93 16.58 51.17
C PRO A 54 25.58 15.87 51.37
N ALA A 55 25.26 14.95 50.46
CA ALA A 55 24.04 14.15 50.51
C ALA A 55 24.03 13.15 51.71
N PRO A 56 22.85 12.81 52.26
CA PRO A 56 22.74 11.84 53.35
C PRO A 56 23.06 10.40 52.90
N PRO A 57 23.52 9.53 53.83
CA PRO A 57 23.90 8.15 53.50
C PRO A 57 22.68 7.30 53.05
N ARG A 58 22.89 6.50 52.00
CA ARG A 58 21.87 5.62 51.41
C ARG A 58 21.61 4.40 52.30
N ALA A 59 20.33 4.11 52.55
CA ALA A 59 19.94 2.94 53.34
C ALA A 59 20.32 1.61 52.64
N THR A 60 20.89 0.67 53.39
CA THR A 60 21.26 -0.67 52.93
C THR A 60 20.07 -1.63 52.98
N LEU A 61 19.76 -2.29 51.87
CA LEU A 61 18.80 -3.39 51.83
C LEU A 61 19.43 -4.70 52.35
N PRO A 62 18.65 -5.60 53.00
CA PRO A 62 19.13 -6.90 53.43
C PRO A 62 19.37 -7.86 52.24
N PRO A 63 20.24 -8.89 52.41
CA PRO A 63 20.59 -9.81 51.33
C PRO A 63 19.43 -10.75 50.94
N VAL A 64 19.38 -11.12 49.66
CA VAL A 64 18.43 -12.08 49.09
C VAL A 64 19.13 -13.42 48.89
N ASN A 65 18.52 -14.52 49.36
CA ASN A 65 19.04 -15.87 49.15
C ASN A 65 18.81 -16.34 47.69
N PRO A 66 19.73 -17.12 47.11
CA PRO A 66 19.55 -17.69 45.78
C PRO A 66 18.47 -18.78 45.76
N PRO A 67 17.75 -18.98 44.64
CA PRO A 67 16.75 -20.03 44.49
C PRO A 67 17.40 -21.43 44.41
N SER A 68 16.76 -22.42 45.03
CA SER A 68 17.18 -23.82 45.02
C SER A 68 16.83 -24.52 43.70
N VAL A 69 17.75 -25.34 43.21
CA VAL A 69 17.53 -26.25 42.07
C VAL A 69 16.85 -27.52 42.56
N GLU A 70 15.73 -27.92 41.94
CA GLU A 70 15.13 -29.25 42.10
C GLU A 70 15.04 -29.97 40.74
N ALA A 71 15.37 -31.27 40.77
CA ALA A 71 15.26 -32.19 39.64
C ALA A 71 14.14 -33.23 39.91
N PRO A 72 13.53 -33.83 38.87
CA PRO A 72 12.22 -34.48 39.01
C PRO A 72 12.25 -35.95 39.43
N ALA A 73 11.31 -36.32 40.31
CA ALA A 73 10.85 -37.69 40.56
C ALA A 73 9.31 -37.63 40.82
N ALA A 74 8.42 -38.30 40.08
CA ALA A 74 8.26 -39.73 39.76
C ALA A 74 7.32 -40.49 40.73
N ARG A 75 6.03 -40.52 40.35
CA ARG A 75 5.00 -41.56 40.61
C ARG A 75 4.84 -42.20 42.01
N ALA A 76 3.73 -41.82 42.65
CA ALA A 76 2.51 -42.64 42.81
C ALA A 76 2.19 -43.45 44.10
N SER A 77 0.90 -43.32 44.46
CA SER A 77 -0.03 -44.31 45.06
C SER A 77 -0.14 -44.48 46.59
N ASN A 78 -1.41 -44.46 47.04
CA ASN A 78 -2.00 -45.11 48.23
C ASN A 78 -1.58 -44.63 49.64
N SER A 79 -2.41 -44.72 50.70
CA SER A 79 -3.89 -44.77 50.83
C SER A 79 -4.33 -44.75 52.33
N VAL A 80 -5.57 -44.27 52.61
CA VAL A 80 -6.46 -44.71 53.72
C VAL A 80 -6.19 -44.25 55.20
N ASN A 81 -7.27 -43.75 55.84
CA ASN A 81 -7.57 -43.51 57.28
C ASN A 81 -6.69 -42.52 58.11
N GLY A 82 -7.21 -41.87 59.18
CA GLY A 82 -8.61 -41.75 59.67
C GLY A 82 -8.74 -41.17 61.11
N ASP A 83 -9.79 -40.35 61.35
CA ASP A 83 -10.32 -39.84 62.65
C ASP A 83 -9.37 -38.94 63.52
N VAL A 84 -9.78 -38.12 64.51
CA VAL A 84 -10.95 -38.07 65.44
C VAL A 84 -11.49 -36.61 65.63
N ALA A 85 -12.68 -36.47 66.21
CA ALA A 85 -13.46 -35.24 66.51
C ALA A 85 -12.94 -34.40 67.72
N GLU A 86 -13.53 -33.28 68.20
CA GLU A 86 -14.85 -32.60 68.05
C GLU A 86 -14.68 -31.04 67.98
N ASN A 87 -15.64 -30.09 68.15
CA ASN A 87 -17.11 -30.01 68.40
C ASN A 87 -17.64 -28.60 67.93
N GLY A 88 -18.94 -28.28 68.09
CA GLY A 88 -19.44 -26.88 68.14
C GLY A 88 -20.74 -26.51 67.38
N SER A 89 -21.91 -26.69 68.02
CA SER A 89 -23.27 -26.13 67.74
C SER A 89 -23.37 -24.81 66.92
N VAL A 90 -24.21 -24.56 65.87
CA VAL A 90 -25.66 -24.80 65.51
C VAL A 90 -26.48 -23.47 65.47
N PRO A 91 -27.43 -23.16 64.52
CA PRO A 91 -27.65 -23.64 63.13
C PRO A 91 -28.27 -22.62 62.08
N SER A 92 -28.46 -23.08 60.82
CA SER A 92 -29.60 -22.80 59.87
C SER A 92 -29.93 -21.43 59.23
N ARG A 93 -29.56 -21.25 57.94
CA ARG A 93 -30.51 -21.19 56.77
C ARG A 93 -29.77 -21.42 55.42
N PRO A 94 -30.43 -21.89 54.33
CA PRO A 94 -29.74 -22.52 53.19
C PRO A 94 -29.49 -21.61 51.96
N ARG A 95 -28.54 -22.05 51.10
CA ARG A 95 -28.34 -21.58 49.71
C ARG A 95 -29.07 -22.49 48.70
N PRO A 96 -29.48 -21.99 47.51
CA PRO A 96 -29.96 -22.82 46.41
C PRO A 96 -28.80 -23.54 45.68
N ALA A 97 -29.12 -24.64 44.99
CA ALA A 97 -28.16 -25.48 44.26
C ALA A 97 -27.98 -25.08 42.78
N LYS A 98 -26.86 -25.51 42.18
CA LYS A 98 -26.58 -25.36 40.74
C LYS A 98 -27.41 -26.35 39.90
N THR A 99 -27.81 -25.94 38.71
CA THR A 99 -28.41 -26.82 37.68
C THR A 99 -27.45 -27.00 36.51
N THR A 100 -27.42 -28.21 35.95
CA THR A 100 -26.75 -28.55 34.69
C THR A 100 -27.68 -29.46 33.86
N LYS A 101 -27.68 -29.28 32.54
CA LYS A 101 -28.35 -30.18 31.57
C LYS A 101 -27.50 -30.33 30.30
N PRO A 102 -27.62 -31.45 29.54
CA PRO A 102 -26.61 -31.87 28.57
C PRO A 102 -27.04 -31.71 27.09
N LYS A 103 -26.11 -32.07 26.19
CA LYS A 103 -26.21 -32.00 24.71
C LYS A 103 -27.29 -32.93 24.12
N GLN A 104 -27.76 -32.59 22.90
CA GLN A 104 -28.51 -33.48 22.00
C GLN A 104 -27.64 -33.97 20.82
N PRO A 105 -27.90 -35.16 20.23
CA PRO A 105 -27.27 -35.67 19.01
C PRO A 105 -28.16 -35.57 17.74
N ARG A 106 -27.55 -35.84 16.56
CA ARG A 106 -28.17 -35.95 15.22
C ARG A 106 -28.75 -37.36 14.95
N VAL A 107 -29.61 -37.53 13.92
CA VAL A 107 -29.41 -38.42 12.72
C VAL A 107 -30.67 -38.62 11.82
N ALA A 108 -30.45 -38.55 10.49
CA ALA A 108 -31.12 -39.13 9.30
C ALA A 108 -32.65 -39.09 8.96
N LYS A 109 -32.91 -38.64 7.71
CA LYS A 109 -33.76 -39.16 6.59
C LYS A 109 -35.02 -40.03 6.85
N VAL A 110 -36.11 -39.73 6.12
CA VAL A 110 -36.71 -40.50 4.98
C VAL A 110 -38.05 -39.86 4.55
N ALA A 111 -38.48 -40.02 3.30
CA ALA A 111 -39.81 -39.65 2.79
C ALA A 111 -40.57 -40.89 2.27
N PRO A 112 -41.91 -40.86 2.25
CA PRO A 112 -42.61 -41.22 1.00
C PRO A 112 -43.87 -40.39 0.70
N ALA A 113 -44.45 -40.64 -0.48
CA ALA A 113 -45.62 -39.99 -1.04
C ALA A 113 -46.97 -40.47 -0.47
N ALA A 114 -48.04 -39.68 -0.70
CA ALA A 114 -49.30 -40.15 -1.31
C ALA A 114 -50.21 -38.96 -1.69
N GLN A 115 -50.90 -39.05 -2.84
CA GLN A 115 -52.15 -38.33 -3.12
C GLN A 115 -53.34 -39.20 -2.67
N PRO A 116 -54.57 -38.66 -2.70
CA PRO A 116 -55.54 -39.24 -3.65
C PRO A 116 -56.34 -38.20 -4.45
N ASP A 117 -56.94 -38.67 -5.54
CA ASP A 117 -57.76 -37.94 -6.52
C ASP A 117 -59.11 -37.42 -5.99
N LEU A 118 -59.73 -36.52 -6.76
CA LEU A 118 -61.17 -36.56 -7.04
C LEU A 118 -61.53 -35.92 -8.41
N MET A 119 -61.65 -36.78 -9.42
CA MET A 119 -62.49 -36.77 -10.64
C MET A 119 -62.89 -35.45 -11.36
N GLU A 120 -62.61 -35.44 -12.69
CA GLU A 120 -63.46 -35.05 -13.85
C GLU A 120 -64.28 -33.71 -13.84
N ALA A 121 -64.51 -32.99 -14.95
CA ALA A 121 -64.75 -33.49 -16.31
C ALA A 121 -64.65 -32.39 -17.42
N VAL A 122 -64.78 -32.86 -18.68
CA VAL A 122 -65.11 -32.14 -19.95
C VAL A 122 -64.00 -31.33 -20.63
N VAL A 123 -63.91 -31.54 -21.96
CA VAL A 123 -63.02 -30.89 -22.94
C VAL A 123 -63.82 -29.90 -23.81
N THR A 124 -63.22 -28.78 -24.16
CA THR A 124 -63.58 -27.98 -25.35
C THR A 124 -62.34 -27.51 -26.09
N GLU A 125 -62.35 -27.60 -27.43
CA GLU A 125 -61.23 -27.22 -28.30
C GLU A 125 -61.28 -25.73 -28.70
N VAL A 126 -60.12 -25.13 -28.95
CA VAL A 126 -59.99 -23.78 -29.53
C VAL A 126 -58.85 -23.78 -30.57
N PRO A 127 -59.08 -23.32 -31.82
CA PRO A 127 -58.06 -23.33 -32.87
C PRO A 127 -57.19 -22.05 -32.88
N PRO A 128 -55.89 -22.15 -33.22
CA PRO A 128 -55.04 -20.99 -33.51
C PRO A 128 -55.22 -20.47 -34.95
N THR A 129 -54.92 -19.20 -35.18
CA THR A 129 -55.12 -18.48 -36.45
C THR A 129 -53.83 -18.30 -37.26
N THR A 130 -53.96 -18.06 -38.58
CA THR A 130 -52.85 -18.01 -39.55
C THR A 130 -52.66 -16.61 -40.17
N PRO A 131 -51.42 -16.08 -40.28
CA PRO A 131 -51.08 -14.96 -41.16
C PRO A 131 -50.54 -15.41 -42.54
N PRO A 132 -50.63 -14.59 -43.61
CA PRO A 132 -50.49 -15.04 -45.01
C PRO A 132 -49.09 -14.92 -45.67
N ASN A 133 -48.96 -15.54 -46.85
CA ASN A 133 -47.73 -15.72 -47.64
C ASN A 133 -47.15 -14.46 -48.32
N SER A 134 -45.82 -14.41 -48.43
CA SER A 134 -45.11 -14.26 -49.73
C SER A 134 -43.72 -14.93 -49.61
N ARG A 135 -43.33 -15.90 -50.45
CA ARG A 135 -43.08 -15.91 -51.91
C ARG A 135 -41.78 -15.24 -52.37
N TRP A 136 -40.65 -15.85 -52.02
CA TRP A 136 -39.55 -16.09 -52.97
C TRP A 136 -39.04 -17.52 -52.80
N ARG A 137 -39.03 -18.30 -53.90
CA ARG A 137 -38.41 -19.63 -53.98
C ARG A 137 -37.62 -19.68 -55.27
N THR A 138 -36.30 -19.78 -55.16
CA THR A 138 -35.46 -20.29 -56.24
C THR A 138 -35.15 -21.75 -55.91
N GLU A 139 -35.34 -22.63 -56.88
CA GLU A 139 -35.29 -24.08 -56.67
C GLU A 139 -33.94 -24.61 -57.16
N VAL A 140 -33.15 -25.17 -56.24
CA VAL A 140 -31.88 -25.83 -56.53
C VAL A 140 -31.89 -27.19 -55.85
N GLN A 141 -31.48 -28.23 -56.58
CA GLN A 141 -31.52 -29.62 -56.11
C GLN A 141 -30.36 -29.90 -55.13
N PRO A 142 -30.56 -30.76 -54.12
CA PRO A 142 -29.45 -31.21 -53.27
C PRO A 142 -28.63 -32.29 -53.99
N GLU A 143 -27.37 -31.99 -54.33
CA GLU A 143 -26.38 -33.03 -54.62
C GLU A 143 -25.83 -33.63 -53.32
N GLU A 144 -25.61 -34.94 -53.30
CA GLU A 144 -25.00 -35.65 -52.17
C GLU A 144 -23.49 -35.33 -52.04
N ARG A 145 -23.14 -34.31 -51.25
CA ARG A 145 -21.77 -34.18 -50.74
C ARG A 145 -21.63 -34.88 -49.40
N LYS A 146 -20.94 -36.04 -49.43
CA LYS A 146 -20.60 -36.82 -48.25
C LYS A 146 -19.73 -36.01 -47.29
N GLU A 147 -20.15 -35.92 -46.04
CA GLU A 147 -19.36 -35.38 -44.94
C GLU A 147 -18.17 -36.30 -44.65
N LYS A 148 -17.03 -35.72 -44.29
CA LYS A 148 -15.81 -36.44 -43.89
C LYS A 148 -14.95 -35.55 -42.97
N GLU A 149 -15.37 -35.41 -41.71
CA GLU A 149 -14.52 -34.84 -40.65
C GLU A 149 -15.04 -35.22 -39.23
N SER A 150 -15.07 -36.52 -38.94
CA SER A 150 -15.43 -37.05 -37.60
C SER A 150 -14.75 -38.40 -37.26
N GLU A 151 -13.57 -38.67 -37.82
CA GLU A 151 -12.84 -39.96 -37.68
C GLU A 151 -11.39 -39.73 -37.19
N GLN A 152 -11.17 -38.86 -36.20
CA GLN A 152 -9.83 -38.56 -35.67
C GLN A 152 -9.67 -38.68 -34.15
N GLU A 153 -10.67 -39.20 -33.42
CA GLU A 153 -10.57 -39.45 -31.97
C GLU A 153 -10.35 -40.93 -31.59
N ASP A 154 -10.51 -41.89 -32.51
CA ASP A 154 -10.61 -43.33 -32.17
C ASP A 154 -9.30 -44.14 -32.33
N GLU A 155 -8.22 -43.56 -32.90
CA GLU A 155 -6.95 -44.28 -33.16
C GLU A 155 -6.00 -44.42 -31.94
N LEU A 156 -6.42 -44.01 -30.73
CA LEU A 156 -5.63 -44.17 -29.49
C LEU A 156 -6.26 -45.13 -28.45
N ALA A 157 -7.31 -45.86 -28.82
CA ALA A 157 -8.00 -46.79 -27.92
C ALA A 157 -7.18 -47.99 -27.37
N PRO A 158 -6.24 -48.64 -28.10
CA PRO A 158 -5.70 -49.94 -27.70
C PRO A 158 -4.31 -49.96 -27.02
N VAL A 159 -3.79 -48.84 -26.51
CA VAL A 159 -2.50 -48.82 -25.75
C VAL A 159 -2.65 -48.31 -24.31
N LYS A 160 -3.72 -48.74 -23.62
CA LYS A 160 -3.95 -48.49 -22.18
C LYS A 160 -3.97 -49.77 -21.33
N ARG A 161 -3.01 -50.67 -21.60
CA ARG A 161 -2.52 -51.79 -20.74
C ARG A 161 -1.12 -52.16 -21.24
N SER A 162 -0.10 -52.36 -20.42
CA SER A 162 -0.02 -52.23 -18.96
C SER A 162 1.39 -51.81 -18.53
N VAL A 163 1.58 -50.53 -18.21
CA VAL A 163 2.77 -50.07 -17.48
C VAL A 163 2.51 -50.26 -15.99
N PRO A 164 3.31 -51.04 -15.23
CA PRO A 164 3.11 -51.19 -13.80
C PRO A 164 3.25 -49.85 -13.08
N ALA A 165 2.39 -49.58 -12.09
CA ALA A 165 2.44 -48.34 -11.32
C ALA A 165 3.82 -48.14 -10.61
N TRP A 166 4.49 -49.24 -10.25
CA TRP A 166 5.85 -49.19 -9.71
C TRP A 166 6.87 -48.67 -10.73
N LEU A 167 6.70 -48.96 -12.04
CA LEU A 167 7.63 -48.48 -13.07
C LEU A 167 7.42 -46.99 -13.35
N VAL A 168 6.17 -46.52 -13.36
CA VAL A 168 5.85 -45.08 -13.47
C VAL A 168 6.43 -44.33 -12.25
N SER A 169 6.26 -44.88 -11.05
CA SER A 169 6.85 -44.33 -9.82
C SER A 169 8.38 -44.35 -9.87
N MET A 170 9.00 -45.44 -10.34
CA MET A 170 10.46 -45.55 -10.46
C MET A 170 11.02 -44.51 -11.41
N VAL A 171 10.42 -44.31 -12.59
CA VAL A 171 10.84 -43.29 -13.55
C VAL A 171 10.65 -41.88 -12.97
N PHE A 172 9.54 -41.61 -12.29
CA PHE A 172 9.32 -40.32 -11.61
C PHE A 172 10.39 -40.04 -10.54
N HIS A 173 10.67 -41.00 -9.65
CA HIS A 173 11.68 -40.83 -8.61
C HIS A 173 13.10 -40.79 -9.17
N LEU A 174 13.40 -41.49 -10.26
CA LEU A 174 14.68 -41.38 -10.97
C LEU A 174 14.89 -39.97 -11.53
N ILE A 175 13.84 -39.37 -12.11
CA ILE A 175 13.87 -37.97 -12.58
C ILE A 175 14.05 -37.00 -11.41
N VAL A 176 13.34 -37.20 -10.29
CA VAL A 176 13.50 -36.36 -9.08
C VAL A 176 14.91 -36.48 -8.49
N LEU A 177 15.49 -37.67 -8.42
CA LEU A 177 16.86 -37.89 -7.96
C LEU A 177 17.90 -37.28 -8.91
N LEU A 178 17.68 -37.34 -10.23
CA LEU A 178 18.57 -36.73 -11.22
C LEU A 178 18.49 -35.20 -11.21
N VAL A 179 17.31 -34.63 -10.99
CA VAL A 179 17.13 -33.18 -10.74
C VAL A 179 17.78 -32.76 -9.42
N LEU A 180 17.62 -33.54 -8.34
CA LEU A 180 18.29 -33.28 -7.06
C LEU A 180 19.82 -33.36 -7.20
N ALA A 181 20.35 -34.36 -7.90
CA ALA A 181 21.78 -34.47 -8.18
C ALA A 181 22.32 -33.24 -8.95
N LEU A 182 21.58 -32.74 -9.94
CA LEU A 182 21.92 -31.51 -10.67
C LEU A 182 21.78 -30.23 -9.82
N LEU A 183 21.07 -30.28 -8.69
CA LEU A 183 20.94 -29.17 -7.73
C LEU A 183 21.95 -29.25 -6.59
N THR A 184 22.51 -30.44 -6.29
CA THR A 184 23.48 -30.65 -5.20
C THR A 184 24.92 -30.77 -5.67
N THR A 185 25.20 -31.06 -6.95
CA THR A 185 26.57 -30.96 -7.49
C THR A 185 27.00 -29.49 -7.64
N PRO A 186 28.08 -29.03 -7.01
CA PRO A 186 28.63 -27.71 -7.27
C PRO A 186 29.18 -27.65 -8.69
N VAL A 187 28.82 -26.60 -9.44
CA VAL A 187 29.27 -26.40 -10.83
C VAL A 187 30.73 -25.94 -10.83
N GLY A 188 31.67 -26.88 -10.70
CA GLY A 188 33.08 -26.49 -10.57
C GLY A 188 34.14 -27.56 -10.33
N GLU A 189 33.98 -28.83 -10.74
CA GLU A 189 35.15 -29.69 -11.06
C GLU A 189 34.75 -30.92 -11.91
N GLY A 190 35.73 -31.60 -12.50
CA GLY A 190 35.51 -32.59 -13.56
C GLY A 190 34.92 -33.94 -13.10
N ILE A 191 34.01 -34.50 -13.89
CA ILE A 191 33.35 -35.79 -13.59
C ILE A 191 34.36 -36.95 -13.70
N GLY A 192 34.83 -37.44 -12.56
CA GLY A 192 35.45 -38.76 -12.43
C GLY A 192 34.44 -39.89 -12.69
N SER A 193 34.93 -41.04 -13.14
CA SER A 193 34.07 -42.16 -13.56
C SER A 193 33.22 -42.74 -12.42
N ILE A 194 31.90 -42.70 -12.57
CA ILE A 194 30.96 -43.40 -11.68
C ILE A 194 30.99 -44.89 -12.03
N VAL A 195 31.42 -45.72 -11.07
CA VAL A 195 31.25 -47.18 -11.10
C VAL A 195 30.02 -47.52 -10.27
N LEU A 196 29.12 -48.34 -10.82
CA LEU A 196 27.90 -48.79 -10.15
C LEU A 196 28.10 -50.22 -9.62
N GLU A 197 28.20 -50.34 -8.30
CA GLU A 197 28.20 -51.61 -7.58
C GLU A 197 26.89 -51.73 -6.78
N PHE A 198 26.24 -52.88 -6.85
CA PHE A 198 24.91 -53.11 -6.24
C PHE A 198 25.05 -54.03 -5.02
N GLY A 199 24.95 -53.45 -3.82
CA GLY A 199 24.88 -54.17 -2.55
C GLY A 199 23.46 -54.16 -1.97
N GLU A 200 23.05 -55.28 -1.37
CA GLU A 200 21.79 -55.42 -0.64
C GLU A 200 21.98 -54.97 0.82
N ALA A 201 21.16 -54.03 1.29
CA ALA A 201 21.35 -53.39 2.60
C ALA A 201 20.49 -54.03 3.69
N THR A 202 21.13 -54.71 4.64
CA THR A 202 20.53 -55.11 5.92
C THR A 202 20.59 -53.97 6.95
N GLU A 203 19.63 -53.93 7.87
CA GLU A 203 19.48 -52.89 8.89
C GLU A 203 20.70 -52.75 9.82
N SER A 204 21.05 -51.52 10.24
CA SER A 204 20.96 -51.05 11.64
C SER A 204 21.83 -49.81 11.97
N GLU A 205 21.60 -49.28 13.18
CA GLU A 205 22.45 -48.37 13.98
C GLU A 205 22.31 -46.84 13.83
N ASN A 206 22.72 -46.15 14.90
CA ASN A 206 22.48 -44.73 15.18
C ASN A 206 23.56 -43.81 14.59
N PHE A 207 23.30 -42.51 14.62
CA PHE A 207 24.37 -41.53 14.85
C PHE A 207 23.97 -40.49 15.89
N GLU A 208 24.84 -40.25 16.87
CA GLU A 208 24.67 -39.20 17.88
C GLU A 208 25.10 -37.84 17.30
N LEU A 209 24.57 -36.75 17.87
CA LEU A 209 24.90 -35.39 17.43
C LEU A 209 25.56 -34.63 18.58
N GLU A 210 26.87 -34.48 18.48
CA GLU A 210 27.73 -33.91 19.53
C GLU A 210 27.58 -32.38 19.63
N ASN A 211 27.72 -31.85 20.85
CA ASN A 211 27.36 -30.48 21.19
C ASN A 211 28.61 -29.58 21.25
N VAL A 212 28.62 -28.44 20.56
CA VAL A 212 29.74 -27.48 20.59
C VAL A 212 29.25 -26.11 21.06
N SER A 213 29.75 -25.69 22.22
CA SER A 213 29.52 -24.38 22.82
C SER A 213 30.69 -23.41 22.53
N ILE A 214 30.37 -22.13 22.35
CA ILE A 214 31.31 -21.01 22.44
C ILE A 214 30.61 -19.91 23.25
N GLU A 215 31.35 -19.23 24.12
CA GLU A 215 30.82 -18.39 25.19
C GLU A 215 31.51 -17.00 25.23
N SER A 216 30.78 -15.98 25.69
CA SER A 216 31.28 -14.63 26.09
C SER A 216 31.83 -13.72 24.97
N SER A 217 31.87 -12.39 25.11
CA SER A 217 31.63 -11.51 26.28
C SER A 217 30.81 -10.26 25.93
N GLU A 218 30.22 -9.62 26.94
CA GLU A 218 29.51 -8.32 26.85
C GLU A 218 30.44 -7.09 26.91
N SER A 219 29.94 -5.91 26.51
CA SER A 219 30.26 -4.66 27.21
C SER A 219 29.12 -3.62 27.17
N MET A 220 28.82 -3.04 28.35
CA MET A 220 28.01 -1.83 28.58
C MET A 220 28.75 -0.57 28.10
N VAL A 221 28.24 0.67 28.02
CA VAL A 221 26.95 1.39 28.30
C VAL A 221 26.86 2.53 27.22
N ASP A 222 25.88 3.44 27.09
CA ASP A 222 25.12 4.22 28.08
C ASP A 222 23.84 4.83 27.47
N SER A 223 22.93 5.32 28.33
CA SER A 223 21.65 5.93 27.95
C SER A 223 21.43 7.28 28.64
N THR A 224 21.45 8.38 27.88
CA THR A 224 20.91 9.67 28.33
C THR A 224 19.48 9.87 27.83
N SER A 225 18.64 10.40 28.71
CA SER A 225 17.20 10.60 28.51
C SER A 225 16.85 12.01 28.96
N ASP A 226 17.00 12.99 28.08
CA ASP A 226 16.54 14.35 28.34
C ASP A 226 15.06 14.50 27.97
N MET A 227 14.31 15.12 28.86
CA MET A 227 12.85 15.18 28.87
C MET A 227 12.44 16.65 28.89
N GLU A 228 12.44 17.29 27.73
CA GLU A 228 11.98 18.69 27.63
C GLU A 228 10.46 18.76 27.74
N SER A 229 9.98 19.74 28.51
CA SER A 229 8.57 19.90 28.84
C SER A 229 7.86 20.73 27.78
N GLU A 230 6.74 20.24 27.26
CA GLU A 230 5.83 21.07 26.46
C GLU A 230 5.36 22.26 27.30
N MET A 231 5.50 23.46 26.74
CA MET A 231 4.90 24.67 27.25
C MET A 231 3.66 24.97 26.40
N VAL A 232 2.47 24.65 26.92
CA VAL A 232 1.21 24.86 26.21
C VAL A 232 0.94 26.36 26.08
N VAL A 233 1.24 26.92 24.91
CA VAL A 233 0.86 28.29 24.54
C VAL A 233 -0.53 28.24 23.93
N ASP A 234 -1.54 28.53 24.75
CA ASP A 234 -2.94 28.63 24.35
C ASP A 234 -3.08 29.71 23.26
N THR A 235 -3.28 29.27 22.01
CA THR A 235 -3.21 30.11 20.81
C THR A 235 -4.52 29.96 20.04
N ASP A 236 -5.25 31.07 19.88
CA ASP A 236 -6.59 31.06 19.28
C ASP A 236 -6.57 30.55 17.84
N ILE A 237 -7.21 29.39 17.63
CA ILE A 237 -7.20 28.62 16.39
C ILE A 237 -7.88 29.38 15.24
N GLN A 238 -8.78 30.33 15.51
CA GLN A 238 -9.43 31.10 14.44
C GLN A 238 -8.48 32.12 13.78
N SER A 239 -7.60 32.74 14.58
CA SER A 239 -6.67 33.80 14.14
C SER A 239 -5.70 33.35 13.04
N LEU A 240 -5.31 32.07 13.05
CA LEU A 240 -4.41 31.46 12.05
C LEU A 240 -5.11 31.11 10.73
N MET A 241 -6.44 31.11 10.68
CA MET A 241 -7.19 30.93 9.43
C MET A 241 -7.40 32.28 8.72
N ASP A 242 -7.75 33.32 9.48
CA ASP A 242 -7.98 34.67 8.94
C ASP A 242 -6.69 35.33 8.40
N THR A 243 -5.51 34.93 8.90
CA THR A 243 -4.21 35.45 8.42
C THR A 243 -3.75 34.86 7.07
N MET A 244 -4.55 34.01 6.42
CA MET A 244 -4.31 33.50 5.06
C MET A 244 -5.19 34.14 3.98
N GLU A 245 -5.98 35.19 4.28
CA GLU A 245 -6.68 35.96 3.24
C GLU A 245 -5.71 36.72 2.32
N LEU A 246 -5.43 36.13 1.16
CA LEU A 246 -4.85 36.85 0.02
C LEU A 246 -5.86 37.90 -0.49
N PRO A 247 -5.41 39.11 -0.89
CA PRO A 247 -6.29 40.24 -1.12
C PRO A 247 -7.26 40.02 -2.29
N SER A 248 -8.55 40.06 -1.99
CA SER A 248 -9.62 40.05 -2.99
C SER A 248 -9.78 41.42 -3.63
N GLU A 249 -9.19 41.62 -4.81
CA GLU A 249 -9.61 42.71 -5.71
C GLU A 249 -10.73 42.22 -6.65
N THR A 250 -11.74 43.08 -6.82
CA THR A 250 -13.01 42.71 -7.45
C THR A 250 -12.92 42.55 -8.96
N LEU A 251 -13.23 41.36 -9.46
CA LEU A 251 -13.62 41.14 -10.87
C LEU A 251 -15.13 40.94 -10.95
N GLU A 252 -15.79 41.69 -11.85
CA GLU A 252 -17.23 41.60 -12.06
C GLU A 252 -17.64 40.25 -12.68
N MET A 253 -18.76 39.67 -12.20
CA MET A 253 -19.26 38.40 -12.71
C MET A 253 -19.80 38.52 -14.14
N VAL A 254 -19.03 38.10 -15.13
CA VAL A 254 -19.57 37.72 -16.44
C VAL A 254 -20.13 36.30 -16.34
N GLN A 255 -21.45 36.15 -16.45
CA GLN A 255 -22.06 34.82 -16.52
C GLN A 255 -21.67 34.15 -17.85
N VAL A 256 -20.90 33.06 -17.77
CA VAL A 256 -20.60 32.19 -18.91
C VAL A 256 -21.41 30.89 -18.79
N GLU A 257 -21.94 30.44 -19.92
CA GLU A 257 -22.85 29.30 -20.03
C GLU A 257 -22.16 27.96 -19.75
N ARG A 258 -22.95 26.89 -19.49
CA ARG A 258 -22.45 25.54 -19.17
C ARG A 258 -21.57 24.95 -20.31
N GLY A 259 -20.26 25.21 -20.23
CA GLY A 259 -19.22 24.54 -21.01
C GLY A 259 -18.43 23.56 -20.13
N ILE A 260 -17.91 22.49 -20.75
CA ILE A 260 -17.09 21.48 -20.04
C ILE A 260 -15.74 22.13 -19.68
N GLY A 261 -15.55 22.44 -18.40
CA GLY A 261 -14.32 23.04 -17.88
C GLY A 261 -13.09 22.15 -18.08
N SER A 262 -11.94 22.77 -18.29
CA SER A 262 -10.66 22.06 -18.35
C SER A 262 -10.26 21.58 -16.95
N ALA A 263 -9.82 20.33 -16.82
CA ALA A 263 -9.34 19.76 -15.55
C ALA A 263 -7.98 20.32 -15.09
N SER A 264 -7.63 21.54 -15.49
CA SER A 264 -6.28 22.13 -15.38
C SER A 264 -6.18 23.29 -14.37
N GLU A 265 -7.29 23.72 -13.78
CA GLU A 265 -7.34 24.94 -12.93
C GLU A 265 -7.61 24.66 -11.44
N LEU A 266 -7.60 23.39 -10.99
CA LEU A 266 -7.88 23.02 -9.60
C LEU A 266 -6.72 22.29 -8.87
N VAL A 267 -5.47 22.59 -9.23
CA VAL A 267 -4.29 22.04 -8.53
C VAL A 267 -4.06 22.77 -7.21
N LYS A 268 -4.75 22.31 -6.15
CA LYS A 268 -4.38 22.63 -4.76
C LYS A 268 -2.97 22.07 -4.45
N PRO A 269 -2.18 22.70 -3.57
CA PRO A 269 -0.85 22.21 -3.19
C PRO A 269 -0.94 20.91 -2.37
N MET A 270 -1.01 19.77 -3.07
CA MET A 270 -1.24 18.42 -2.52
C MET A 270 -0.25 18.00 -1.43
N PHE A 271 0.96 18.58 -1.42
CA PHE A 271 2.08 18.17 -0.59
C PHE A 271 2.32 19.07 0.63
N GLY A 272 1.64 20.22 0.72
CA GLY A 272 1.88 21.24 1.75
C GLY A 272 1.49 20.82 3.18
N GLY A 273 0.71 19.75 3.34
CA GLY A 273 0.28 19.25 4.65
C GLY A 273 1.36 18.57 5.48
N ARG A 274 2.53 18.26 4.90
CA ARG A 274 3.47 17.28 5.46
C ARG A 274 4.52 17.85 6.42
N SER A 275 4.47 19.14 6.75
CA SER A 275 5.49 19.80 7.57
C SER A 275 4.91 20.72 8.65
N GLY A 276 5.70 20.92 9.71
CA GLY A 276 5.48 21.94 10.75
C GLY A 276 4.08 21.96 11.37
N ALA A 277 3.59 23.17 11.65
CA ALA A 277 2.28 23.40 12.25
C ALA A 277 1.13 22.85 11.38
N THR A 278 1.26 22.88 10.05
CA THR A 278 0.25 22.35 9.11
C THR A 278 0.01 20.86 9.35
N LYS A 279 1.08 20.06 9.50
CA LYS A 279 0.99 18.62 9.79
C LYS A 279 0.22 18.38 11.09
N SER A 280 0.56 19.09 12.16
CA SER A 280 -0.10 18.98 13.47
C SER A 280 -1.57 19.41 13.43
N ALA A 281 -1.91 20.49 12.71
CA ALA A 281 -3.27 20.97 12.57
C ALA A 281 -4.15 19.98 11.79
N LEU A 282 -3.63 19.42 10.67
CA LEU A 282 -4.34 18.42 9.88
C LEU A 282 -4.53 17.10 10.66
N LEU A 283 -3.52 16.67 11.41
CA LEU A 283 -3.62 15.51 12.32
C LEU A 283 -4.76 15.69 13.34
N ALA A 284 -4.85 16.85 13.98
CA ALA A 284 -5.92 17.16 14.92
C ALA A 284 -7.30 17.21 14.22
N ALA A 285 -7.39 17.89 13.08
CA ALA A 285 -8.64 18.07 12.33
C ALA A 285 -9.24 16.75 11.81
N TYR A 286 -8.41 15.86 11.25
CA TYR A 286 -8.85 14.57 10.71
C TYR A 286 -8.86 13.45 11.75
N GLY A 287 -8.43 13.71 12.98
CA GLY A 287 -8.59 12.83 14.13
C GLY A 287 -7.52 11.74 14.25
N GLY A 288 -6.30 12.00 13.79
CA GLY A 288 -5.11 11.25 14.19
C GLY A 288 -4.78 11.47 15.67
N THR A 289 -3.87 10.68 16.23
CA THR A 289 -3.51 10.74 17.66
C THR A 289 -2.00 10.67 17.88
N ALA A 290 -1.56 10.78 19.14
CA ALA A 290 -0.16 10.56 19.48
C ALA A 290 0.27 9.11 19.15
N GLU A 291 -0.61 8.12 19.37
CA GLU A 291 -0.36 6.71 19.08
C GLU A 291 -0.18 6.42 17.59
N THR A 292 -0.90 7.13 16.71
CA THR A 292 -0.75 6.98 15.25
C THR A 292 0.56 7.60 14.77
N GLN A 293 0.92 8.79 15.25
CA GLN A 293 2.21 9.43 14.93
C GLN A 293 3.39 8.58 15.39
N ASN A 294 3.38 8.17 16.66
CA ASN A 294 4.35 7.24 17.24
C ASN A 294 4.42 5.89 16.48
N ALA A 295 3.34 5.47 15.81
CA ALA A 295 3.34 4.27 14.99
C ALA A 295 4.01 4.50 13.63
N VAL A 296 3.79 5.64 12.97
CA VAL A 296 4.54 6.06 11.78
C VAL A 296 6.03 6.14 12.11
N GLU A 297 6.42 6.90 13.14
CA GLU A 297 7.82 7.10 13.56
C GLU A 297 8.58 5.78 13.76
N ARG A 298 8.00 4.83 14.50
CA ARG A 298 8.60 3.50 14.69
C ARG A 298 8.68 2.70 13.38
N GLY A 299 7.73 2.88 12.47
CA GLY A 299 7.74 2.28 11.14
C GLY A 299 8.88 2.83 10.27
N LEU A 300 9.07 4.14 10.26
CA LEU A 300 10.18 4.81 9.57
C LEU A 300 11.54 4.42 10.16
N LEU A 301 11.64 4.29 11.48
CA LEU A 301 12.85 3.80 12.15
C LEU A 301 13.17 2.35 11.75
N TRP A 302 12.15 1.48 11.64
CA TRP A 302 12.32 0.12 11.14
C TRP A 302 12.74 0.11 9.66
N LEU A 303 12.17 0.98 8.82
CA LEU A 303 12.60 1.13 7.42
C LEU A 303 14.05 1.61 7.33
N ALA A 304 14.44 2.64 8.06
CA ALA A 304 15.81 3.19 8.05
C ALA A 304 16.85 2.15 8.51
N LYS A 305 16.51 1.35 9.53
CA LYS A 305 17.32 0.20 10.00
C LYS A 305 17.50 -0.89 8.93
N ASN A 306 16.50 -1.10 8.07
CA ASN A 306 16.48 -2.15 7.04
C ASN A 306 16.91 -1.67 5.65
N GLN A 307 17.41 -0.44 5.50
CA GLN A 307 18.04 0.02 4.26
C GLN A 307 19.39 -0.68 4.08
N GLU A 308 19.69 -1.14 2.87
CA GLU A 308 21.00 -1.70 2.58
C GLU A 308 22.07 -0.61 2.36
N ARG A 309 23.35 -1.00 2.50
CA ARG A 309 24.52 -0.17 2.15
C ARG A 309 24.54 0.33 0.70
N SER A 310 23.75 -0.28 -0.19
CA SER A 310 23.56 0.12 -1.58
C SER A 310 22.71 1.39 -1.71
N GLY A 311 21.83 1.65 -0.74
CA GLY A 311 20.75 2.64 -0.79
C GLY A 311 19.37 2.03 -1.12
N SER A 312 19.30 0.80 -1.63
CA SER A 312 18.01 0.13 -1.87
C SER A 312 17.42 -0.48 -0.61
N TRP A 313 16.10 -0.66 -0.64
CA TRP A 313 15.43 -1.71 0.12
C TRP A 313 15.20 -2.95 -0.76
N SER A 314 14.96 -4.10 -0.13
CA SER A 314 14.71 -5.38 -0.82
C SER A 314 13.48 -6.05 -0.23
N MET A 315 12.73 -6.81 -1.04
CA MET A 315 11.56 -7.56 -0.57
C MET A 315 11.96 -8.82 0.20
N ALA A 316 13.16 -9.35 -0.06
CA ALA A 316 13.71 -10.59 0.48
C ALA A 316 14.43 -10.45 1.83
N GLY A 317 14.60 -9.25 2.38
CA GLY A 317 15.24 -9.02 3.68
C GLY A 317 16.00 -7.69 3.78
N PRO A 318 16.78 -7.44 4.85
CA PRO A 318 17.36 -8.43 5.78
C PRO A 318 16.48 -8.84 6.98
N TYR A 319 15.19 -8.53 6.95
CA TYR A 319 14.20 -8.87 7.97
C TYR A 319 13.55 -10.26 7.79
N SER A 320 12.86 -10.73 8.83
CA SER A 320 12.03 -11.95 8.87
C SER A 320 10.65 -11.78 8.19
N ASP A 321 9.97 -12.87 7.85
CA ASP A 321 8.73 -12.87 7.05
C ASP A 321 8.86 -12.08 5.72
N ALA A 322 9.98 -12.31 5.04
CA ALA A 322 10.28 -11.72 3.74
C ALA A 322 9.63 -12.46 2.56
N ALA A 323 9.66 -11.84 1.38
CA ALA A 323 9.10 -12.38 0.13
C ALA A 323 10.21 -12.73 -0.89
N PRO A 324 11.05 -13.76 -0.63
CA PRO A 324 12.22 -14.07 -1.45
C PRO A 324 11.89 -14.48 -2.90
N PHE A 325 10.68 -14.98 -3.15
CA PHE A 325 10.20 -15.34 -4.49
C PHE A 325 9.58 -14.16 -5.27
N SER A 326 9.48 -12.98 -4.67
CA SER A 326 8.90 -11.75 -5.26
C SER A 326 9.86 -10.56 -5.07
N GLU A 327 11.17 -10.78 -5.30
CA GLU A 327 12.16 -9.73 -5.14
C GLU A 327 12.02 -8.63 -6.20
N ASN A 328 11.71 -7.43 -5.71
CA ASN A 328 11.50 -6.23 -6.48
C ASN A 328 12.06 -5.02 -5.74
N ARG A 329 13.37 -4.81 -5.88
CA ARG A 329 14.11 -3.70 -5.26
C ARG A 329 13.64 -2.32 -5.69
N CYS A 330 13.02 -2.21 -6.87
CA CYS A 330 12.41 -0.97 -7.34
C CYS A 330 11.17 -0.63 -6.53
N ALA A 331 10.22 -1.58 -6.42
CA ALA A 331 9.05 -1.45 -5.57
C ALA A 331 9.42 -1.26 -4.08
N ALA A 332 10.33 -2.06 -3.53
CA ALA A 332 10.75 -1.94 -2.13
C ALA A 332 11.36 -0.57 -1.82
N THR A 333 12.24 -0.07 -2.70
CA THR A 333 12.88 1.24 -2.52
C THR A 333 11.88 2.38 -2.69
N ALA A 334 11.01 2.31 -3.70
CA ALA A 334 9.94 3.27 -3.89
C ALA A 334 8.98 3.30 -2.70
N MET A 335 8.51 2.13 -2.23
CA MET A 335 7.60 2.05 -1.09
C MET A 335 8.20 2.62 0.20
N ALA A 336 9.47 2.33 0.48
CA ALA A 336 10.17 2.92 1.62
C ALA A 336 10.32 4.44 1.48
N MET A 337 10.72 4.93 0.30
CA MET A 337 10.81 6.37 0.01
C MET A 337 9.47 7.09 0.17
N LEU A 338 8.37 6.49 -0.30
CA LEU A 338 7.03 7.06 -0.16
C LEU A 338 6.59 7.21 1.31
N ALA A 339 7.07 6.36 2.21
CA ALA A 339 6.81 6.51 3.65
C ALA A 339 7.60 7.70 4.23
N PHE A 340 8.90 7.79 3.93
CA PHE A 340 9.70 8.94 4.36
C PHE A 340 9.14 10.27 3.82
N GLN A 341 8.72 10.29 2.55
CA GLN A 341 8.09 11.44 1.87
C GLN A 341 6.70 11.76 2.42
N GLY A 342 5.92 10.76 2.83
CA GLY A 342 4.62 10.95 3.47
C GLY A 342 4.75 11.74 4.76
N ASP A 343 5.68 11.30 5.63
CA ASP A 343 6.05 11.94 6.89
C ASP A 343 6.71 13.34 6.75
N GLY A 344 7.16 13.71 5.55
CA GLY A 344 7.76 15.02 5.24
C GLY A 344 9.28 15.01 5.08
N ASN A 345 9.94 13.86 5.08
CA ASN A 345 11.38 13.73 4.85
C ASN A 345 11.69 13.71 3.34
N THR A 346 12.66 14.50 2.91
CA THR A 346 13.15 14.55 1.52
C THR A 346 14.65 14.26 1.49
N HIS A 347 15.28 14.21 0.33
CA HIS A 347 16.74 14.12 0.24
C HIS A 347 17.48 15.40 0.72
N GLN A 348 16.73 16.47 1.03
CA GLN A 348 17.26 17.76 1.47
C GLN A 348 16.97 18.06 2.95
N VAL A 349 15.82 17.61 3.49
CA VAL A 349 15.36 17.93 4.86
C VAL A 349 14.74 16.74 5.59
N GLY A 350 14.79 16.79 6.93
CA GLY A 350 14.25 15.76 7.84
C GLY A 350 15.32 14.79 8.38
N PRO A 351 15.06 14.10 9.50
CA PRO A 351 16.01 13.18 10.12
C PRO A 351 16.46 12.04 9.19
N TYR A 352 15.60 11.60 8.28
CA TYR A 352 15.88 10.51 7.35
C TYR A 352 16.45 10.96 5.99
N ALA A 353 16.90 12.22 5.86
CA ALA A 353 17.27 12.76 4.55
C ALA A 353 18.34 11.96 3.79
N LYS A 354 19.35 11.43 4.49
CA LYS A 354 20.37 10.55 3.91
C LYS A 354 19.80 9.21 3.41
N ASN A 355 18.76 8.68 4.09
CA ASN A 355 18.08 7.47 3.66
C ASN A 355 17.32 7.72 2.35
N VAL A 356 16.64 8.88 2.24
CA VAL A 356 15.92 9.30 1.02
C VAL A 356 16.89 9.58 -0.13
N GLU A 357 18.01 10.28 0.12
CA GLU A 357 19.08 10.54 -0.88
C GLU A 357 19.64 9.23 -1.46
N LEU A 358 19.96 8.26 -0.62
CA LEU A 358 20.49 6.97 -1.04
C LEU A 358 19.46 6.11 -1.79
N GLY A 359 18.18 6.16 -1.38
CA GLY A 359 17.07 5.53 -2.11
C GLY A 359 16.88 6.15 -3.50
N LEU A 360 16.80 7.48 -3.56
CA LEU A 360 16.69 8.26 -4.79
C LEU A 360 17.83 7.94 -5.76
N ARG A 361 19.07 7.98 -5.30
CA ARG A 361 20.25 7.65 -6.12
C ARG A 361 20.19 6.22 -6.66
N THR A 362 19.53 5.31 -5.94
CA THR A 362 19.35 3.92 -6.38
C THR A 362 18.28 3.80 -7.46
N LEU A 363 17.13 4.48 -7.32
CA LEU A 363 16.09 4.53 -8.36
C LEU A 363 16.61 5.19 -9.65
N LEU A 364 17.26 6.35 -9.54
CA LEU A 364 17.82 7.06 -10.70
C LEU A 364 18.89 6.25 -11.43
N LYS A 365 19.75 5.53 -10.69
CA LYS A 365 20.74 4.60 -11.29
C LYS A 365 20.08 3.42 -12.01
N GLY A 366 18.86 3.05 -11.63
CA GLY A 366 18.08 1.99 -12.28
C GLY A 366 17.32 2.43 -13.53
N GLN A 367 17.23 3.73 -13.81
CA GLN A 367 16.38 4.27 -14.89
C GLN A 367 16.99 4.04 -16.28
N ARG A 368 16.15 3.63 -17.24
CA ARG A 368 16.49 3.55 -18.66
C ARG A 368 16.31 4.90 -19.38
N ARG A 369 16.88 4.97 -20.59
CA ARG A 369 16.70 6.09 -21.54
C ARG A 369 15.25 6.33 -21.98
N ASP A 370 14.38 5.33 -21.85
CA ASP A 370 12.93 5.45 -22.08
C ASP A 370 12.14 5.64 -20.78
N GLY A 371 12.79 6.09 -19.69
CA GLY A 371 12.15 6.46 -18.44
C GLY A 371 11.82 5.30 -17.48
N PHE A 372 11.82 4.05 -17.97
CA PHE A 372 11.47 2.88 -17.17
C PHE A 372 12.43 2.63 -16.01
N LEU A 373 11.88 2.38 -14.81
CA LEU A 373 12.64 2.29 -13.54
C LEU A 373 12.86 0.84 -13.05
N ALA A 374 11.92 -0.07 -13.25
CA ALA A 374 11.94 -1.42 -12.65
C ALA A 374 12.82 -2.43 -13.44
N THR A 375 14.04 -2.03 -13.80
CA THR A 375 14.90 -2.72 -14.77
C THR A 375 15.40 -4.11 -14.37
N ASN A 376 15.64 -4.35 -13.08
CA ASN A 376 16.26 -5.57 -12.57
C ASN A 376 15.28 -6.46 -11.80
N VAL A 377 14.02 -6.52 -12.26
CA VAL A 377 12.90 -7.21 -11.61
C VAL A 377 12.46 -8.41 -12.44
N ARG A 378 12.18 -9.55 -11.79
CA ARG A 378 11.71 -10.77 -12.45
C ARG A 378 10.19 -10.78 -12.55
N GLY A 379 9.68 -10.87 -13.78
CA GLY A 379 8.23 -10.91 -14.07
C GLY A 379 7.66 -9.55 -14.46
N ASP A 380 6.89 -9.56 -15.55
CA ASP A 380 6.23 -8.37 -16.12
C ASP A 380 5.27 -7.71 -15.10
N ASP A 381 4.66 -8.51 -14.22
CA ASP A 381 3.71 -8.02 -13.22
C ASP A 381 4.37 -7.17 -12.14
N GLN A 382 5.46 -7.69 -11.57
CA GLN A 382 6.28 -6.96 -10.59
C GLN A 382 6.93 -5.71 -11.22
N GLN A 383 7.30 -5.79 -12.50
CA GLN A 383 7.86 -4.66 -13.26
C GLN A 383 6.89 -3.46 -13.36
N ALA A 384 5.61 -3.70 -13.66
CA ALA A 384 4.62 -2.62 -13.78
C ALA A 384 4.38 -1.88 -12.44
N TYR A 385 4.13 -2.61 -11.35
CA TYR A 385 3.97 -2.01 -10.02
C TYR A 385 5.22 -1.26 -9.57
N GLY A 386 6.40 -1.88 -9.70
CA GLY A 386 7.66 -1.30 -9.25
C GLY A 386 8.04 -0.03 -10.00
N HIS A 387 7.63 0.10 -11.27
CA HIS A 387 7.81 1.34 -12.02
C HIS A 387 6.81 2.41 -11.57
N ALA A 388 5.51 2.13 -11.51
CA ALA A 388 4.50 3.13 -11.14
C ALA A 388 4.75 3.71 -9.74
N GLN A 389 5.06 2.86 -8.75
CA GLN A 389 5.44 3.28 -7.41
C GLN A 389 6.68 4.18 -7.41
N ALA A 390 7.69 3.86 -8.23
CA ALA A 390 8.90 4.68 -8.35
C ALA A 390 8.63 6.00 -9.09
N THR A 391 7.71 6.04 -10.06
CA THR A 391 7.25 7.28 -10.70
C THR A 391 6.56 8.20 -9.69
N ILE A 392 5.66 7.68 -8.84
CA ILE A 392 5.07 8.44 -7.72
C ILE A 392 6.19 8.98 -6.81
N ALA A 393 7.14 8.14 -6.40
CA ALA A 393 8.23 8.51 -5.49
C ALA A 393 9.21 9.56 -6.04
N LEU A 394 9.30 9.71 -7.38
CA LEU A 394 10.05 10.80 -8.02
C LEU A 394 9.20 12.08 -8.16
N CYS A 395 7.91 11.95 -8.49
CA CYS A 395 7.01 13.10 -8.67
C CYS A 395 6.67 13.78 -7.33
N GLU A 396 6.34 13.00 -6.28
CA GLU A 396 6.12 13.54 -4.93
C GLU A 396 7.38 14.23 -4.41
N LEU A 397 8.57 13.62 -4.58
CA LEU A 397 9.83 14.21 -4.11
C LEU A 397 10.20 15.50 -4.87
N PHE A 398 9.99 15.54 -6.18
CA PHE A 398 10.18 16.75 -6.97
C PHE A 398 9.24 17.87 -6.50
N ALA A 399 7.95 17.58 -6.31
CA ALA A 399 6.98 18.56 -5.82
C ALA A 399 7.24 19.04 -4.38
N MET A 400 7.88 18.21 -3.54
CA MET A 400 8.25 18.56 -2.16
C MET A 400 9.57 19.35 -2.05
N THR A 401 10.38 19.45 -3.12
CA THR A 401 11.73 20.03 -3.06
C THR A 401 12.08 21.02 -4.17
N GLU A 402 11.25 21.09 -5.23
CA GLU A 402 11.49 21.81 -6.48
C GLU A 402 12.87 21.53 -7.13
N ASP A 403 13.49 20.39 -6.79
CA ASP A 403 14.85 20.08 -7.22
C ASP A 403 14.94 19.90 -8.74
N SER A 404 15.57 20.88 -9.39
CA SER A 404 15.76 20.91 -10.84
C SER A 404 16.42 19.65 -11.42
N ALA A 405 17.21 18.92 -10.64
CA ALA A 405 17.82 17.65 -11.06
C ALA A 405 16.81 16.49 -11.15
N LEU A 406 15.67 16.58 -10.45
CA LEU A 406 14.60 15.58 -10.48
C LEU A 406 13.62 15.78 -11.64
N ARG A 407 13.42 17.01 -12.13
CA ARG A 407 12.41 17.32 -13.15
C ARG A 407 12.55 16.46 -14.41
N GLY A 408 13.77 16.31 -14.93
CA GLY A 408 14.05 15.49 -16.11
C GLY A 408 13.78 13.99 -15.90
N PRO A 409 14.40 13.34 -14.89
CA PRO A 409 14.12 11.94 -14.55
C PRO A 409 12.65 11.64 -14.21
N ALA A 410 11.96 12.55 -13.52
CA ALA A 410 10.55 12.41 -13.20
C ALA A 410 9.67 12.50 -14.46
N GLN A 411 9.89 13.51 -15.32
CA GLN A 411 9.19 13.61 -16.61
C GLN A 411 9.41 12.35 -17.47
N ALA A 412 10.64 11.86 -17.59
CA ALA A 412 10.91 10.64 -18.36
C ALA A 412 10.13 9.41 -17.81
N ALA A 413 10.00 9.29 -16.49
CA ALA A 413 9.20 8.23 -15.87
C ALA A 413 7.68 8.38 -16.17
N VAL A 414 7.18 9.62 -16.19
CA VAL A 414 5.80 9.96 -16.60
C VAL A 414 5.57 9.69 -18.09
N ASP A 415 6.55 10.00 -18.94
CA ASP A 415 6.51 9.72 -20.37
C ASP A 415 6.43 8.21 -20.63
N TYR A 416 7.11 7.37 -19.84
CA TYR A 416 6.92 5.92 -19.90
C TYR A 416 5.49 5.52 -19.51
N CYS A 417 4.94 6.08 -18.41
CA CYS A 417 3.56 5.82 -18.02
C CYS A 417 2.57 6.13 -19.15
N VAL A 418 2.68 7.29 -19.79
CA VAL A 418 1.88 7.69 -20.96
C VAL A 418 2.06 6.69 -22.12
N ASN A 419 3.32 6.38 -22.48
CA ASN A 419 3.63 5.47 -23.58
C ASN A 419 3.19 4.01 -23.33
N ALA A 420 3.05 3.60 -22.07
CA ALA A 420 2.70 2.23 -21.68
C ALA A 420 1.18 1.95 -21.66
N GLN A 421 0.33 2.98 -21.78
CA GLN A 421 -1.14 2.85 -21.71
C GLN A 421 -1.69 1.90 -22.78
N SER A 422 -2.67 1.06 -22.43
CA SER A 422 -3.30 0.14 -23.39
C SER A 422 -4.32 0.85 -24.28
N ALA A 423 -4.69 0.20 -25.39
CA ALA A 423 -5.80 0.66 -26.24
C ALA A 423 -7.17 0.64 -25.53
N ALA A 424 -7.30 -0.07 -24.40
CA ALA A 424 -8.48 -0.05 -23.54
C ALA A 424 -8.45 1.10 -22.50
N GLY A 425 -7.34 1.86 -22.41
CA GLY A 425 -7.19 3.04 -21.56
C GLY A 425 -6.62 2.81 -20.16
N GLY A 426 -6.53 1.56 -19.69
CA GLY A 426 -5.85 1.21 -18.45
C GLY A 426 -4.39 0.77 -18.65
N TRP A 427 -3.80 0.24 -17.59
CA TRP A 427 -2.46 -0.36 -17.57
C TRP A 427 -2.49 -1.77 -16.99
N ARG A 428 -1.44 -2.54 -17.31
CA ARG A 428 -1.17 -3.85 -16.73
C ARG A 428 0.32 -4.18 -16.79
N TYR A 429 0.64 -5.45 -16.67
CA TYR A 429 1.97 -6.03 -16.59
C TYR A 429 2.82 -5.77 -17.84
N ARG A 430 2.22 -5.68 -19.04
CA ARG A 430 2.93 -5.37 -20.29
C ARG A 430 2.45 -4.05 -20.89
N PRO A 431 3.36 -3.17 -21.33
CA PRO A 431 2.99 -1.91 -21.96
C PRO A 431 2.17 -2.16 -23.23
N ARG A 432 1.11 -1.37 -23.41
CA ARG A 432 0.21 -1.35 -24.57
C ARG A 432 -0.60 -2.63 -24.84
N LEU A 433 -0.50 -3.68 -24.01
CA LEU A 433 -1.17 -4.97 -24.26
C LEU A 433 -2.62 -5.02 -23.74
N ASP A 434 -2.78 -4.96 -22.42
CA ASP A 434 -4.07 -5.15 -21.74
C ASP A 434 -4.16 -4.27 -20.49
N SER A 435 -5.19 -4.48 -19.65
CA SER A 435 -5.46 -3.64 -18.49
C SER A 435 -6.06 -4.44 -17.34
N ASP A 436 -5.72 -4.06 -16.11
CA ASP A 436 -6.47 -4.39 -14.90
C ASP A 436 -6.58 -3.15 -14.00
N LEU A 437 -7.56 -3.13 -13.10
CA LEU A 437 -7.79 -1.98 -12.24
C LEU A 437 -6.66 -1.76 -11.23
N SER A 438 -6.08 -2.85 -10.70
CA SER A 438 -5.01 -2.78 -9.70
C SER A 438 -3.72 -2.15 -10.18
N VAL A 439 -3.31 -2.36 -11.44
CA VAL A 439 -2.17 -1.64 -12.01
C VAL A 439 -2.61 -0.24 -12.45
N THR A 440 -3.82 -0.10 -12.99
CA THR A 440 -4.34 1.20 -13.42
C THR A 440 -4.37 2.23 -12.28
N GLY A 441 -4.73 1.86 -11.05
CA GLY A 441 -4.75 2.79 -9.93
C GLY A 441 -3.38 3.36 -9.56
N TRP A 442 -2.32 2.54 -9.54
CA TRP A 442 -0.95 3.06 -9.35
C TRP A 442 -0.50 3.99 -10.49
N TYR A 443 -0.89 3.71 -11.73
CA TYR A 443 -0.58 4.59 -12.87
C TYR A 443 -1.41 5.89 -12.83
N VAL A 444 -2.68 5.86 -12.42
CA VAL A 444 -3.48 7.07 -12.19
C VAL A 444 -2.85 7.92 -11.07
N MET A 445 -2.50 7.31 -9.94
CA MET A 445 -1.79 8.04 -8.85
C MET A 445 -0.46 8.63 -9.34
N ALA A 446 0.34 7.90 -10.11
CA ALA A 446 1.59 8.42 -10.70
C ALA A 446 1.36 9.66 -11.58
N LEU A 447 0.34 9.64 -12.45
CA LEU A 447 -0.01 10.76 -13.32
C LEU A 447 -0.63 11.93 -12.55
N THR A 448 -1.41 11.68 -11.50
CA THR A 448 -1.97 12.73 -10.63
C THR A 448 -0.88 13.40 -9.79
N SER A 449 0.07 12.64 -9.24
CA SER A 449 1.25 13.20 -8.56
C SER A 449 2.13 14.00 -9.52
N ALA A 450 2.31 13.54 -10.77
CA ALA A 450 3.04 14.26 -11.80
C ALA A 450 2.38 15.59 -12.17
N HIS A 451 1.07 15.59 -12.43
CA HIS A 451 0.31 16.81 -12.73
C HIS A 451 0.38 17.80 -11.56
N SER A 452 0.25 17.29 -10.33
CA SER A 452 0.38 18.08 -9.09
C SER A 452 1.80 18.60 -8.84
N ALA A 453 2.81 18.05 -9.52
CA ALA A 453 4.20 18.49 -9.51
C ALA A 453 4.56 19.46 -10.67
N GLY A 454 3.57 19.87 -11.48
CA GLY A 454 3.82 20.69 -12.67
C GLY A 454 4.56 19.97 -13.80
N LEU A 455 4.51 18.63 -13.83
CA LEU A 455 5.02 17.81 -14.93
C LEU A 455 3.96 17.65 -16.02
N GLU A 456 4.41 17.40 -17.25
CA GLU A 456 3.55 17.33 -18.43
C GLU A 456 2.81 15.98 -18.48
N VAL A 457 1.48 16.03 -18.35
CA VAL A 457 0.58 14.87 -18.42
C VAL A 457 -0.51 15.14 -19.47
N PRO A 458 -0.57 14.39 -20.57
CA PRO A 458 -1.59 14.58 -21.59
C PRO A 458 -3.00 14.30 -21.06
N SER A 459 -3.92 15.27 -21.17
CA SER A 459 -5.31 15.09 -20.69
C SER A 459 -6.07 13.97 -21.41
N SER A 460 -5.61 13.55 -22.60
CA SER A 460 -6.09 12.35 -23.31
C SER A 460 -5.82 11.07 -22.52
N THR A 461 -4.65 10.93 -21.90
CA THR A 461 -4.26 9.76 -21.09
C THR A 461 -5.18 9.59 -19.89
N LEU A 462 -5.48 10.69 -19.17
CA LEU A 462 -6.41 10.68 -18.04
C LEU A 462 -7.86 10.41 -18.48
N LYS A 463 -8.30 10.96 -19.62
CA LYS A 463 -9.63 10.66 -20.19
C LYS A 463 -9.77 9.19 -20.58
N MET A 464 -8.75 8.59 -21.19
CA MET A 464 -8.73 7.16 -21.51
C MET A 464 -8.74 6.28 -20.24
N ALA A 465 -8.04 6.69 -19.17
CA ALA A 465 -8.14 6.01 -17.87
C ALA A 465 -9.56 6.06 -17.30
N ASN A 466 -10.26 7.19 -17.42
CA ASN A 466 -11.66 7.30 -17.02
C ASN A 466 -12.58 6.39 -17.85
N THR A 467 -12.38 6.30 -19.17
CA THR A 467 -13.09 5.35 -20.05
C THR A 467 -12.79 3.89 -19.70
N TYR A 468 -11.58 3.57 -19.24
CA TYR A 468 -11.28 2.23 -18.73
C TYR A 468 -12.09 1.91 -17.46
N LEU A 469 -12.20 2.86 -16.51
CA LEU A 469 -13.02 2.70 -15.31
C LEU A 469 -14.49 2.42 -15.66
N ASP A 470 -15.02 3.05 -16.70
CA ASP A 470 -16.38 2.78 -17.22
C ASP A 470 -16.58 1.32 -17.67
N SER A 471 -15.49 0.60 -18.03
CA SER A 471 -15.53 -0.80 -18.48
C SER A 471 -15.41 -1.84 -17.35
N VAL A 472 -14.95 -1.43 -16.16
CA VAL A 472 -14.79 -2.30 -14.97
C VAL A 472 -15.78 -2.01 -13.85
N GLN A 473 -16.58 -0.94 -13.96
CA GLN A 473 -17.61 -0.59 -13.00
C GLN A 473 -18.90 -1.42 -13.14
N SER A 474 -19.73 -1.33 -12.10
CA SER A 474 -21.07 -1.90 -11.99
C SER A 474 -21.90 -1.03 -11.03
N ASN A 475 -23.19 -1.32 -10.85
CA ASN A 475 -24.10 -0.58 -9.95
C ASN A 475 -24.09 0.95 -10.20
N GLY A 476 -24.09 1.37 -11.47
CA GLY A 476 -24.05 2.80 -11.85
C GLY A 476 -22.71 3.51 -11.60
N GLY A 477 -21.69 2.80 -11.11
CA GLY A 477 -20.37 3.35 -10.79
C GLY A 477 -19.97 3.30 -9.32
N SER A 478 -20.80 2.70 -8.45
CA SER A 478 -20.49 2.53 -7.02
C SER A 478 -19.61 1.31 -6.72
N TRP A 479 -19.51 0.34 -7.64
CA TRP A 479 -18.87 -0.96 -7.39
C TRP A 479 -17.98 -1.38 -8.56
N TYR A 480 -16.73 -1.82 -8.29
CA TYR A 480 -15.72 -2.06 -9.34
C TYR A 480 -15.10 -3.45 -9.29
N SER A 481 -14.66 -3.90 -10.47
CA SER A 481 -14.04 -5.20 -10.72
C SER A 481 -12.58 -5.08 -11.16
N TYR A 482 -11.82 -6.17 -10.98
CA TYR A 482 -10.41 -6.25 -11.36
C TYR A 482 -10.18 -6.11 -12.88
N GLN A 483 -11.06 -6.73 -13.67
CA GLN A 483 -11.08 -6.70 -15.14
C GLN A 483 -12.54 -6.83 -15.61
N PRO A 484 -12.88 -6.38 -16.84
CA PRO A 484 -14.24 -6.48 -17.36
C PRO A 484 -14.80 -7.90 -17.29
N ASN A 485 -16.08 -8.03 -16.92
CA ASN A 485 -16.78 -9.31 -16.70
C ASN A 485 -16.24 -10.17 -15.54
N ARG A 486 -15.56 -9.57 -14.55
CA ARG A 486 -15.24 -10.20 -13.26
C ARG A 486 -16.19 -9.72 -12.16
N PRO A 487 -16.41 -10.51 -11.09
CA PRO A 487 -17.07 -9.98 -9.90
C PRO A 487 -16.23 -8.85 -9.30
N GLY A 488 -16.91 -7.85 -8.73
CA GLY A 488 -16.26 -6.78 -7.97
C GLY A 488 -15.87 -7.19 -6.54
N SER A 489 -15.03 -6.38 -5.91
CA SER A 489 -14.54 -6.60 -4.55
C SER A 489 -14.22 -5.29 -3.84
N TYR A 490 -14.21 -5.26 -2.51
CA TYR A 490 -13.93 -4.03 -1.74
C TYR A 490 -12.60 -3.37 -2.12
N ALA A 491 -11.55 -4.16 -2.38
CA ALA A 491 -10.26 -3.67 -2.88
C ALA A 491 -10.39 -2.89 -4.20
N MET A 492 -11.10 -3.47 -5.18
CA MET A 492 -11.29 -2.88 -6.50
C MET A 492 -12.28 -1.73 -6.46
N THR A 493 -13.33 -1.80 -5.64
CA THR A 493 -14.26 -0.69 -5.39
C THR A 493 -13.54 0.52 -4.79
N ALA A 494 -12.74 0.33 -3.74
CA ALA A 494 -11.99 1.43 -3.13
C ALA A 494 -10.98 2.06 -4.10
N GLU A 495 -10.26 1.24 -4.88
CA GLU A 495 -9.30 1.70 -5.88
C GLU A 495 -9.97 2.43 -7.05
N GLY A 496 -11.08 1.89 -7.58
CA GLY A 496 -11.87 2.52 -8.63
C GLY A 496 -12.46 3.85 -8.20
N LEU A 497 -13.06 3.92 -7.00
CA LEU A 497 -13.59 5.16 -6.43
C LEU A 497 -12.47 6.20 -6.21
N LEU A 498 -11.32 5.82 -5.66
CA LEU A 498 -10.18 6.73 -5.51
C LEU A 498 -9.70 7.27 -6.86
N CYS A 499 -9.62 6.43 -7.88
CA CYS A 499 -9.28 6.87 -9.24
C CYS A 499 -10.29 7.87 -9.78
N ARG A 500 -11.60 7.67 -9.56
CA ARG A 500 -12.64 8.63 -9.96
C ARG A 500 -12.48 9.98 -9.26
N GLN A 501 -12.17 9.99 -7.95
CA GLN A 501 -11.91 11.23 -7.21
C GLN A 501 -10.72 11.99 -7.82
N TYR A 502 -9.61 11.32 -8.08
CA TYR A 502 -8.43 11.92 -8.73
C TYR A 502 -8.67 12.31 -10.20
N LEU A 503 -9.66 11.73 -10.88
CA LEU A 503 -10.08 12.07 -12.24
C LEU A 503 -11.23 13.10 -12.30
N GLY A 504 -11.61 13.68 -11.15
CA GLY A 504 -12.50 14.84 -11.07
C GLY A 504 -13.99 14.55 -10.85
N TRP A 505 -14.37 13.37 -10.34
CA TRP A 505 -15.73 13.18 -9.80
C TRP A 505 -15.99 14.13 -8.62
N PRO A 506 -17.12 14.86 -8.61
CA PRO A 506 -17.43 15.83 -7.56
C PRO A 506 -17.78 15.13 -6.24
N HIS A 507 -17.69 15.86 -5.12
CA HIS A 507 -17.98 15.33 -3.78
C HIS A 507 -19.42 14.82 -3.64
N ASP A 508 -20.35 15.43 -4.38
CA ASP A 508 -21.77 15.13 -4.31
C ASP A 508 -22.23 14.01 -5.27
N GLU A 509 -21.32 13.39 -6.02
CA GLU A 509 -21.61 12.27 -6.93
C GLU A 509 -22.32 11.10 -6.19
N GLU A 510 -23.43 10.63 -6.76
CA GLU A 510 -24.29 9.62 -6.13
C GLU A 510 -23.58 8.25 -6.11
N ALA A 511 -22.93 7.89 -7.22
CA ALA A 511 -22.14 6.67 -7.32
C ALA A 511 -20.99 6.62 -6.30
N LEU A 512 -20.35 7.77 -6.04
CA LEU A 512 -19.28 7.89 -5.03
C LEU A 512 -19.82 7.67 -3.62
N LYS A 513 -20.92 8.36 -3.26
CA LYS A 513 -21.55 8.23 -1.94
C LYS A 513 -21.98 6.80 -1.64
N LEU A 514 -22.72 6.18 -2.58
CA LEU A 514 -23.20 4.80 -2.44
C LEU A 514 -22.03 3.83 -2.23
N GLY A 515 -20.99 3.92 -3.06
CA GLY A 515 -19.82 3.04 -2.94
C GLY A 515 -19.07 3.22 -1.61
N ILE A 516 -18.95 4.45 -1.13
CA ILE A 516 -18.30 4.76 0.16
C ILE A 516 -19.14 4.29 1.36
N ASP A 517 -20.47 4.43 1.31
CA ASP A 517 -21.34 3.89 2.35
C ASP A 517 -21.35 2.35 2.36
N ASP A 518 -21.32 1.69 1.19
CA ASP A 518 -21.16 0.22 1.07
C ASP A 518 -19.83 -0.26 1.70
N LEU A 519 -18.70 0.41 1.39
CA LEU A 519 -17.39 0.10 2.00
C LEU A 519 -17.41 0.27 3.53
N VAL A 520 -18.21 1.19 4.06
CA VAL A 520 -18.30 1.51 5.48
C VAL A 520 -19.39 0.70 6.21
N ALA A 521 -20.35 0.11 5.49
CA ALA A 521 -21.35 -0.80 6.03
C ALA A 521 -20.81 -2.23 6.12
N ASP A 522 -20.42 -2.81 4.98
CA ASP A 522 -20.11 -4.24 4.86
C ASP A 522 -18.61 -4.52 4.59
N GLY A 523 -17.83 -3.49 4.28
CA GLY A 523 -16.39 -3.56 3.99
C GLY A 523 -15.46 -3.03 5.09
N MET A 524 -15.92 -2.82 6.31
CA MET A 524 -15.13 -2.17 7.38
C MET A 524 -13.78 -2.86 7.64
N LEU A 525 -12.76 -2.09 8.05
CA LEU A 525 -11.42 -2.57 8.43
C LEU A 525 -11.50 -3.66 9.51
N ASP A 526 -11.28 -4.93 9.13
CA ASP A 526 -11.25 -6.08 10.05
C ASP A 526 -9.81 -6.53 10.38
N PRO A 527 -9.31 -6.29 11.61
CA PRO A 527 -7.98 -6.71 12.03
C PRO A 527 -7.78 -8.24 12.14
N ASN A 528 -8.85 -9.04 12.01
CA ASN A 528 -8.79 -10.50 12.03
C ASN A 528 -8.59 -11.11 10.64
N ASN A 529 -8.96 -10.39 9.56
CA ASN A 529 -8.73 -10.76 8.17
C ASN A 529 -8.05 -9.60 7.40
N PRO A 530 -6.79 -9.26 7.75
CA PRO A 530 -6.14 -8.06 7.23
C PRO A 530 -5.88 -8.13 5.71
N ASN A 531 -6.07 -6.98 5.08
CA ASN A 531 -5.78 -6.76 3.66
C ASN A 531 -5.30 -5.31 3.51
N VAL A 532 -4.02 -5.07 3.77
CA VAL A 532 -3.45 -3.71 3.78
C VAL A 532 -3.56 -3.00 2.42
N TYR A 533 -3.68 -3.75 1.32
CA TYR A 533 -3.93 -3.20 0.00
C TYR A 533 -5.29 -2.51 -0.02
N TYR A 534 -6.35 -3.26 0.31
CA TYR A 534 -7.70 -2.71 0.43
C TYR A 534 -7.73 -1.55 1.42
N TRP A 535 -7.11 -1.70 2.59
CA TRP A 535 -7.11 -0.65 3.62
C TRP A 535 -6.47 0.64 3.12
N TYR A 536 -5.37 0.59 2.36
CA TYR A 536 -4.71 1.77 1.82
C TYR A 536 -5.60 2.57 0.85
N TYR A 537 -6.30 1.90 -0.07
CA TYR A 537 -7.21 2.56 -1.00
C TYR A 537 -8.49 3.05 -0.32
N ALA A 538 -9.09 2.24 0.55
CA ALA A 538 -10.30 2.61 1.28
C ALA A 538 -10.05 3.80 2.23
N THR A 539 -8.93 3.79 2.94
CA THR A 539 -8.51 4.89 3.81
C THR A 539 -8.43 6.21 3.05
N GLN A 540 -7.79 6.25 1.87
CA GLN A 540 -7.74 7.46 1.05
C GLN A 540 -9.13 7.87 0.53
N ALA A 541 -9.88 6.93 -0.06
CA ALA A 541 -11.17 7.25 -0.69
C ALA A 541 -12.19 7.78 0.32
N ILE A 542 -12.25 7.16 1.51
CA ILE A 542 -13.12 7.54 2.62
C ILE A 542 -12.61 8.82 3.30
N HIS A 543 -11.29 9.03 3.42
CA HIS A 543 -10.72 10.29 3.93
C HIS A 543 -11.12 11.48 3.05
N HIS A 544 -11.00 11.34 1.73
CA HIS A 544 -11.38 12.39 0.79
C HIS A 544 -12.88 12.74 0.85
N VAL A 545 -13.78 11.76 1.03
CA VAL A 545 -15.22 12.05 1.26
C VAL A 545 -15.47 12.64 2.66
N GLY A 546 -14.70 12.25 3.67
CA GLY A 546 -14.80 12.80 5.02
C GLY A 546 -16.08 12.41 5.76
N GLY A 547 -16.69 13.37 6.46
CA GLY A 547 -18.03 13.22 7.04
C GLY A 547 -18.17 12.09 8.10
N GLN A 548 -19.34 11.44 8.12
CA GLN A 548 -19.57 10.26 8.95
C GLN A 548 -18.83 9.00 8.46
N PRO A 549 -18.70 8.71 7.14
CA PRO A 549 -17.88 7.60 6.65
C PRO A 549 -16.46 7.62 7.23
N TRP A 550 -15.78 8.76 7.15
CA TRP A 550 -14.44 8.93 7.72
C TRP A 550 -14.40 8.73 9.24
N ARG A 551 -15.35 9.31 10.00
CA ARG A 551 -15.39 9.13 11.45
C ARG A 551 -15.56 7.67 11.88
N LYS A 552 -16.34 6.89 11.14
CA LYS A 552 -16.47 5.44 11.38
C LYS A 552 -15.15 4.71 11.07
N TRP A 553 -14.62 4.88 9.86
CA TRP A 553 -13.41 4.19 9.39
C TRP A 553 -12.18 4.53 10.25
N ASN A 554 -11.88 5.83 10.42
CA ASN A 554 -10.77 6.31 11.23
C ASN A 554 -10.92 5.86 12.70
N GLY A 555 -12.14 5.85 13.23
CA GLY A 555 -12.44 5.38 14.59
C GLY A 555 -11.92 3.97 14.88
N VAL A 556 -11.92 3.08 13.89
CA VAL A 556 -11.32 1.74 13.97
C VAL A 556 -9.82 1.81 13.64
N MET A 557 -9.47 2.39 12.48
CA MET A 557 -8.11 2.40 11.92
C MET A 557 -7.05 2.93 12.89
N ARG A 558 -7.32 4.07 13.55
CA ARG A 558 -6.37 4.72 14.47
C ARG A 558 -6.11 3.96 15.76
N VAL A 559 -6.96 2.97 16.08
CA VAL A 559 -6.77 2.07 17.23
C VAL A 559 -6.11 0.78 16.76
N GLU A 560 -6.65 0.18 15.71
CA GLU A 560 -6.26 -1.17 15.28
C GLU A 560 -4.90 -1.21 14.59
N LEU A 561 -4.55 -0.25 13.72
CA LEU A 561 -3.21 -0.25 13.09
C LEU A 561 -2.09 -0.05 14.12
N PRO A 562 -2.14 0.91 15.06
CA PRO A 562 -1.16 0.98 16.15
C PRO A 562 -1.18 -0.24 17.09
N ARG A 563 -2.31 -0.94 17.26
CA ARG A 563 -2.39 -2.19 18.05
C ARG A 563 -1.70 -3.37 17.36
N LEU A 564 -1.82 -3.49 16.04
CA LEU A 564 -1.23 -4.58 15.24
C LEU A 564 0.30 -4.45 15.02
N GLN A 565 0.86 -3.25 15.17
CA GLN A 565 2.30 -2.99 15.00
C GLN A 565 3.14 -3.74 16.06
N LEU A 566 4.21 -4.42 15.63
CA LEU A 566 5.15 -5.08 16.52
C LEU A 566 5.92 -4.05 17.38
N LYS A 567 5.92 -4.24 18.70
CA LYS A 567 6.52 -3.29 19.67
C LYS A 567 7.87 -3.74 20.25
N ARG A 568 8.33 -4.96 19.94
CA ARG A 568 9.52 -5.61 20.53
C ARG A 568 10.20 -6.54 19.53
N GLY A 569 11.45 -6.91 19.80
CA GLY A 569 12.25 -7.81 18.96
C GLY A 569 12.91 -7.11 17.78
N ALA A 570 13.56 -7.87 16.90
CA ALA A 570 14.28 -7.33 15.74
C ALA A 570 13.38 -6.50 14.80
N GLU A 571 12.08 -6.83 14.76
CA GLU A 571 11.07 -6.27 13.87
C GLU A 571 10.18 -5.20 14.51
N ALA A 572 10.57 -4.68 15.68
CA ALA A 572 9.85 -3.59 16.33
C ALA A 572 9.70 -2.40 15.36
N GLY A 573 8.47 -1.89 15.21
CA GLY A 573 8.09 -0.87 14.25
C GLY A 573 7.38 -1.39 13.00
N SER A 574 7.57 -2.66 12.63
CA SER A 574 6.90 -3.29 11.48
C SER A 574 5.50 -3.85 11.80
N TRP A 575 4.79 -4.26 10.76
CA TRP A 575 3.56 -5.05 10.86
C TRP A 575 3.80 -6.48 10.37
N SER A 576 3.03 -7.45 10.87
CA SER A 576 3.19 -8.87 10.53
C SER A 576 2.43 -9.24 9.25
N PRO A 577 3.07 -9.84 8.23
CA PRO A 577 2.41 -10.26 7.00
C PRO A 577 1.75 -11.64 7.08
N GLN A 578 1.84 -12.34 8.23
CA GLN A 578 1.48 -13.76 8.34
C GLN A 578 -0.02 -14.05 8.19
N ALA A 579 -0.87 -13.06 8.52
CA ALA A 579 -2.33 -13.12 8.45
C ALA A 579 -2.91 -12.27 7.30
N ASP A 580 -2.08 -11.50 6.57
CA ASP A 580 -2.54 -10.61 5.51
C ASP A 580 -2.74 -11.37 4.18
N GLU A 581 -3.84 -11.07 3.50
CA GLU A 581 -4.23 -11.64 2.20
C GLU A 581 -3.07 -11.69 1.18
N TRP A 582 -2.27 -10.62 1.12
CA TRP A 582 -1.13 -10.48 0.20
C TRP A 582 0.22 -10.64 0.88
N GLY A 583 0.27 -10.58 2.21
CA GLY A 583 1.49 -10.64 3.02
C GLY A 583 2.35 -11.88 2.74
N ARG A 584 1.76 -13.04 2.44
CA ARG A 584 2.51 -14.25 2.02
C ARG A 584 3.24 -14.10 0.68
N ARG A 585 2.80 -13.20 -0.19
CA ARG A 585 3.40 -12.92 -1.50
C ARG A 585 4.31 -11.69 -1.47
N ALA A 586 3.99 -10.67 -0.68
CA ALA A 586 4.68 -9.38 -0.69
C ALA A 586 5.53 -9.08 0.56
N GLY A 587 5.37 -9.83 1.65
CA GLY A 587 6.25 -9.82 2.82
C GLY A 587 6.15 -8.60 3.73
N ARG A 588 6.96 -8.60 4.79
CA ARG A 588 6.92 -7.61 5.89
C ARG A 588 7.04 -6.15 5.45
N LEU A 589 7.92 -5.83 4.48
CA LEU A 589 8.13 -4.44 4.04
C LEU A 589 6.87 -3.86 3.38
N TYR A 590 6.22 -4.59 2.49
CA TYR A 590 4.96 -4.18 1.86
C TYR A 590 3.86 -3.92 2.89
N VAL A 591 3.67 -4.87 3.82
CA VAL A 591 2.64 -4.74 4.87
C VAL A 591 2.95 -3.58 5.81
N THR A 592 4.22 -3.32 6.09
CA THR A 592 4.67 -2.19 6.90
C THR A 592 4.46 -0.86 6.17
N CYS A 593 4.85 -0.74 4.90
CA CYS A 593 4.69 0.50 4.14
C CYS A 593 3.22 0.88 3.96
N LEU A 594 2.35 -0.06 3.55
CA LEU A 594 0.92 0.23 3.40
C LEU A 594 0.24 0.56 4.74
N SER A 595 0.63 -0.08 5.85
CA SER A 595 0.13 0.26 7.19
C SER A 595 0.58 1.67 7.62
N ILE A 596 1.80 2.07 7.27
CA ILE A 596 2.30 3.44 7.49
C ILE A 596 1.46 4.44 6.66
N TYR A 597 1.24 4.21 5.36
CA TYR A 597 0.47 5.13 4.52
C TYR A 597 -0.96 5.37 5.02
N CYS A 598 -1.61 4.34 5.57
CA CYS A 598 -2.93 4.49 6.21
C CYS A 598 -2.89 5.47 7.40
N LEU A 599 -1.77 5.55 8.12
CA LEU A 599 -1.55 6.47 9.24
C LEU A 599 -0.93 7.81 8.84
N GLU A 600 -0.45 7.94 7.60
CA GLU A 600 -0.01 9.21 6.98
C GLU A 600 -1.18 10.02 6.40
N VAL A 601 -2.31 9.37 6.11
CA VAL A 601 -3.40 9.94 5.29
C VAL A 601 -3.85 11.33 5.74
N TYR A 602 -3.89 11.58 7.05
CA TYR A 602 -4.35 12.85 7.66
C TYR A 602 -3.60 14.08 7.14
N TYR A 603 -2.33 13.93 6.75
CA TYR A 603 -1.44 15.02 6.35
C TYR A 603 -0.75 14.80 4.99
N ARG A 604 -0.63 13.56 4.53
CA ARG A 604 0.00 13.22 3.26
C ARG A 604 -0.87 13.53 2.04
N HIS A 605 -2.18 13.34 2.18
CA HIS A 605 -3.16 13.49 1.11
C HIS A 605 -4.15 14.60 1.48
N MET A 606 -3.85 15.83 1.05
CA MET A 606 -4.74 16.98 1.25
C MET A 606 -6.15 16.68 0.70
N PRO A 607 -7.24 17.14 1.35
CA PRO A 607 -8.60 16.94 0.86
C PRO A 607 -8.79 17.54 -0.54
N LEU A 608 -9.19 16.70 -1.49
CA LEU A 608 -9.47 17.11 -2.86
C LEU A 608 -10.60 18.15 -2.89
N TYR A 609 -11.67 17.87 -2.16
CA TYR A 609 -12.86 18.72 -2.08
C TYR A 609 -12.69 19.86 -1.08
N ASP A 610 -13.25 21.03 -1.40
CA ASP A 610 -13.34 22.14 -0.45
C ASP A 610 -14.44 21.92 0.56
N GLN A 611 -14.18 22.26 1.83
CA GLN A 611 -15.20 22.29 2.88
C GLN A 611 -16.04 23.58 2.85
N HIS A 612 -15.86 24.43 1.83
CA HIS A 612 -16.63 25.65 1.59
C HIS A 612 -17.99 25.38 0.93
N GLY A 613 -18.73 24.40 1.45
CA GLY A 613 -20.14 24.14 1.17
C GLY A 613 -20.95 24.18 2.46
N LYS A 614 -21.60 25.32 2.71
CA LYS A 614 -22.58 25.52 3.80
C LYS A 614 -24.00 25.39 3.28
#